data_AF-A0A1X1BBV7-F1
#
_entry.id   AF-A0A1X1BBV7-F1
#
_cell.length_a   1.000
_cell.length_b   1.000
_cell.length_c   1.000
_cell.angle_alpha   90.00
_cell.angle_beta   90.00
_cell.angle_gamma   90.00
#
_symmetry.space_group_name_H-M   'P 1'
#
loop_
_entity.id
_entity.type
_entity.pdbx_description
1 polymer ?
#
loop_
_entity_poly.entity_id
_entity_poly.type
_entity_poly.pdbx_seq_one_letter_code
_entity_poly.pdbx_strand_id
1 'polypeptide(L)'
;MSTTPADLDQQLAAIREQLTEVRRAAIELSRDYRRLPIGQLGVDTLGDPLTPSVALSNACDGLDGFIGALALADDAASIAQTYTTRLQ
;
A
#
# COMPACT_ATOMS: atom_id res chain seq x y z
N MET A 1 -23.01 7.10 23.38
CA MET A 1 -22.31 5.86 23.79
C MET A 1 -20.84 6.21 23.93
N SER A 2 -20.20 5.89 25.05
CA SER A 2 -18.78 6.17 25.29
C SER A 2 -17.94 5.04 24.68
N THR A 3 -17.03 5.37 23.78
CA THR A 3 -16.04 4.43 23.24
C THR A 3 -15.16 3.90 24.36
N THR A 4 -15.04 2.59 24.48
CA THR A 4 -14.13 1.94 25.44
C THR A 4 -12.74 1.76 24.84
N PRO A 5 -11.70 1.58 25.65
CA PRO A 5 -10.37 1.20 25.14
C PRO A 5 -10.39 -0.07 24.30
N ALA A 6 -11.23 -1.06 24.66
CA ALA A 6 -11.42 -2.28 23.87
C ALA A 6 -11.98 -1.99 22.47
N ASP A 7 -12.93 -1.07 22.35
CA ASP A 7 -13.48 -0.65 21.05
C ASP A 7 -12.40 0.01 20.17
N LEU A 8 -11.48 0.78 20.77
CA LEU A 8 -10.37 1.41 20.05
C LEU A 8 -9.31 0.38 19.61
N ASP A 9 -9.01 -0.61 20.45
CA ASP A 9 -8.09 -1.70 20.09
C ASP A 9 -8.64 -2.55 18.93
N GLN A 10 -9.94 -2.83 18.95
CA GLN A 10 -10.61 -3.52 17.85
C GLN A 10 -10.58 -2.71 16.55
N GLN A 11 -10.74 -1.39 16.62
CA GLN A 11 -10.58 -0.51 15.46
C GLN A 11 -9.16 -0.57 14.89
N LEU A 12 -8.13 -0.57 15.74
CA LEU A 12 -6.74 -0.71 15.31
C LEU A 12 -6.50 -2.08 14.65
N ALA A 13 -7.05 -3.16 15.19
CA ALA A 13 -6.98 -4.49 14.59
C ALA A 13 -7.59 -4.52 13.19
N ALA A 14 -8.76 -3.88 13.00
CA ALA A 14 -9.42 -3.79 11.70
C ALA A 14 -8.59 -2.97 10.68
N ILE A 15 -7.94 -1.88 11.12
CA ILE A 15 -7.03 -1.10 10.26
C ILE A 15 -5.85 -1.96 9.79
N ARG A 16 -5.28 -2.80 10.67
CA ARG A 16 -4.18 -3.70 10.31
C ARG A 16 -4.57 -4.77 9.29
N GLU A 17 -5.77 -5.32 9.44
CA GLU A 17 -6.34 -6.24 8.45
C GLU A 17 -6.47 -5.55 7.08
N GLN A 18 -7.00 -4.33 7.04
CA GLN A 18 -7.10 -3.55 5.82
C GLN A 18 -5.73 -3.24 5.20
N LEU A 19 -4.72 -2.87 6.00
CA LEU A 19 -3.36 -2.66 5.51
C LEU A 19 -2.78 -3.91 4.86
N THR A 20 -3.05 -5.08 5.44
CA THR A 20 -2.62 -6.37 4.90
C THR A 20 -3.27 -6.65 3.55
N GLU A 21 -4.58 -6.46 3.45
CA GLU A 21 -5.32 -6.68 2.20
C GLU A 21 -4.90 -5.71 1.10
N VAL A 22 -4.75 -4.41 1.42
CA VAL A 22 -4.26 -3.41 0.47
C VAL A 22 -2.84 -3.74 0.00
N ARG A 23 -1.97 -4.22 0.89
CA ARG A 23 -0.61 -4.63 0.53
C ARG A 23 -0.61 -5.83 -0.42
N ARG A 24 -1.47 -6.83 -0.20
CA ARG A 24 -1.63 -7.97 -1.11
C ARG A 24 -2.08 -7.50 -2.49
N ALA A 25 -3.12 -6.68 -2.55
CA ALA A 25 -3.62 -6.11 -3.79
C ALA A 25 -2.55 -5.27 -4.53
N ALA A 26 -1.74 -4.50 -3.81
CA ALA A 26 -0.65 -3.71 -4.39
C ALA A 26 0.47 -4.60 -4.97
N ILE A 27 0.80 -5.72 -4.33
CA ILE A 27 1.78 -6.69 -4.84
C ILE A 27 1.28 -7.32 -6.14
N GLU A 28 0.01 -7.72 -6.18
CA GLU A 28 -0.61 -8.26 -7.40
C GLU A 28 -0.60 -7.22 -8.52
N LEU A 29 -0.98 -5.98 -8.22
CA LEU A 29 -0.95 -4.87 -9.17
C LEU A 29 0.47 -4.63 -9.72
N SER A 30 1.49 -4.58 -8.86
CA SER A 30 2.91 -4.45 -9.27
C SER A 30 3.33 -5.58 -10.19
N ARG A 31 2.91 -6.81 -9.90
CA ARG A 31 3.19 -7.98 -10.75
C ARG A 31 2.54 -7.85 -12.12
N ASP A 32 1.33 -7.34 -12.20
CA ASP A 32 0.61 -7.18 -13.46
C ASP A 32 1.17 -6.05 -14.31
N TYR A 33 1.56 -4.92 -13.71
CA TYR A 33 2.28 -3.85 -14.43
C TYR A 33 3.58 -4.38 -15.05
N ARG A 34 4.38 -5.14 -14.29
CA ARG A 34 5.65 -5.71 -14.80
C ARG A 34 5.49 -6.69 -15.96
N ARG A 35 4.27 -7.20 -16.20
CA ARG A 35 3.95 -8.10 -17.32
C ARG A 35 3.47 -7.37 -18.57
N LEU A 36 3.24 -6.07 -18.49
CA LEU A 36 2.71 -5.32 -19.62
C LEU A 36 3.71 -5.32 -20.80
N PRO A 37 3.24 -5.64 -22.03
CA PRO A 37 4.09 -5.62 -23.20
C PRO A 37 4.40 -4.17 -23.60
N ILE A 38 5.62 -3.70 -23.33
CA ILE A 38 6.07 -2.31 -23.57
C ILE A 38 5.73 -1.82 -24.99
N GLY A 39 5.88 -2.68 -26.01
CA GLY A 39 5.60 -2.34 -27.40
C GLY A 39 4.12 -2.06 -27.72
N GLN A 40 3.20 -2.33 -26.80
CA GLN A 40 1.77 -2.04 -26.94
C GLN A 40 1.33 -0.86 -26.07
N LEU A 41 2.25 -0.28 -25.30
CA LEU A 41 1.93 0.81 -24.39
C LEU A 41 1.97 2.15 -25.14
N GLY A 42 0.86 2.88 -25.06
CA GLY A 42 0.82 4.31 -25.35
C GLY A 42 1.11 5.09 -24.08
N VAL A 43 1.77 6.22 -24.23
CA VAL A 43 1.93 7.23 -23.18
C VAL A 43 1.36 8.53 -23.72
N ASP A 44 0.67 9.28 -22.87
CA ASP A 44 0.24 10.62 -23.26
C ASP A 44 1.44 11.56 -23.39
N THR A 45 1.21 12.72 -23.99
CA THR A 45 2.23 13.76 -24.16
C THR A 45 1.96 14.95 -23.25
N LEU A 46 1.25 14.77 -22.13
CA LEU A 46 0.96 15.85 -21.20
C LEU A 46 2.17 16.08 -20.30
N GLY A 47 2.71 17.30 -20.33
CA GLY A 47 3.94 17.63 -19.61
C GLY A 47 5.19 17.22 -20.38
N ASP A 48 6.12 16.57 -19.70
CA ASP A 48 7.39 16.14 -20.30
C ASP A 48 7.22 14.83 -21.10
N PRO A 49 7.77 14.74 -22.32
CA PRO A 49 7.72 13.51 -23.10
C PRO A 49 8.36 12.34 -22.34
N LEU A 50 7.55 11.33 -22.02
CA LEU A 50 8.01 10.06 -21.46
C LEU A 50 8.00 9.00 -22.55
N THR A 51 8.93 8.05 -22.48
CA THR A 51 8.80 6.82 -23.25
C THR A 51 7.93 5.83 -22.48
N PRO A 52 7.24 4.89 -23.15
CA PRO A 52 6.50 3.84 -22.46
C PRO A 52 7.34 3.01 -21.49
N SER A 53 8.62 2.80 -21.80
CA SER A 53 9.55 2.11 -20.90
C SER A 53 9.83 2.90 -19.62
N VAL A 54 10.05 4.21 -19.71
CA VAL A 54 10.30 5.06 -18.54
C VAL A 54 9.02 5.20 -17.71
N ALA A 55 7.87 5.42 -18.35
CA ALA A 55 6.59 5.49 -17.65
C ALA A 55 6.28 4.19 -16.88
N LEU A 56 6.50 3.03 -17.52
CA LEU A 56 6.30 1.73 -16.86
C LEU A 56 7.29 1.50 -15.72
N SER A 57 8.56 1.87 -15.89
CA SER A 57 9.57 1.78 -14.82
C SER A 57 9.16 2.62 -13.62
N ASN A 58 8.82 3.89 -13.84
CA ASN A 58 8.42 4.80 -12.77
C ASN A 58 7.14 4.33 -12.05
N ALA A 59 6.18 3.75 -12.79
CA ALA A 59 5.00 3.16 -12.19
C ALA A 59 5.36 1.96 -11.28
N CYS A 60 6.28 1.09 -11.72
CA CYS A 60 6.76 -0.03 -10.91
C CYS A 60 7.49 0.46 -9.65
N ASP A 61 8.38 1.43 -9.78
CA ASP A 61 9.13 2.02 -8.66
C ASP A 61 8.18 2.66 -7.65
N GLY A 62 7.16 3.39 -8.13
CA GLY A 62 6.11 3.96 -7.29
C GLY A 62 5.30 2.89 -6.54
N LEU A 63 4.96 1.78 -7.20
CA LEU A 63 4.27 0.66 -6.56
C LEU A 63 5.16 -0.03 -5.51
N ASP A 64 6.45 -0.22 -5.78
CA ASP A 64 7.38 -0.78 -4.80
C ASP A 64 7.52 0.13 -3.57
N GLY A 65 7.60 1.45 -3.79
CA GLY A 65 7.58 2.45 -2.72
C GLY A 65 6.30 2.40 -1.88
N PHE A 66 5.14 2.29 -2.53
CA PHE A 66 3.85 2.15 -1.86
C PHE A 66 3.75 0.85 -1.03
N ILE A 67 4.18 -0.28 -1.59
CA ILE A 67 4.23 -1.57 -0.87
C ILE A 67 5.14 -1.48 0.36
N GLY A 68 6.28 -0.80 0.24
CA GLY A 68 7.19 -0.54 1.35
C GLY A 68 6.54 0.32 2.44
N ALA A 69 5.85 1.39 2.06
CA ALA A 69 5.14 2.26 3.00
C ALA A 69 4.03 1.53 3.76
N LEU A 70 3.29 0.62 3.09
CA LEU A 70 2.28 -0.21 3.74
C LEU A 70 2.89 -1.17 4.76
N ALA A 71 4.07 -1.74 4.47
CA ALA A 71 4.78 -2.60 5.42
C ALA A 71 5.20 -1.80 6.67
N LEU A 72 5.76 -0.60 6.50
CA LEU A 72 6.11 0.28 7.62
C LEU A 72 4.88 0.69 8.45
N ALA A 73 3.74 0.90 7.80
CA ALA A 73 2.48 1.24 8.48
C ALA A 73 1.97 0.07 9.33
N ASP A 74 2.00 -1.17 8.82
CA ASP A 74 1.62 -2.35 9.61
C ASP A 74 2.57 -2.60 10.79
N ASP A 75 3.88 -2.42 10.59
CA ASP A 75 4.88 -2.51 11.66
C ASP A 75 4.58 -1.49 12.78
N ALA A 76 4.32 -0.23 12.41
CA ALA A 76 3.96 0.81 13.36
C ALA A 76 2.63 0.51 14.08
N ALA A 77 1.64 0.01 13.37
CA ALA A 77 0.35 -0.38 13.94
C ALA A 77 0.47 -1.58 14.90
N SER A 78 1.34 -2.55 14.59
CA SER A 78 1.68 -3.68 15.47
C SER A 78 2.31 -3.22 16.78
N ILE A 79 3.25 -2.26 16.70
CA ILE A 79 3.86 -1.65 17.89
C ILE A 79 2.81 -0.92 18.72
N ALA A 80 1.94 -0.12 18.09
CA ALA A 80 0.85 0.57 18.78
C ALA A 80 -0.08 -0.44 19.49
N GLN A 81 -0.44 -1.53 18.82
CA GLN A 81 -1.33 -2.55 19.37
C GLN A 81 -0.77 -3.24 20.62
N THR A 82 0.56 -3.38 20.68
CA THR A 82 1.26 -3.90 21.88
C THR A 82 0.99 -3.07 23.14
N TYR A 83 0.71 -1.77 22.98
CA TYR A 83 0.41 -0.87 24.09
C TYR A 83 -1.10 -0.68 24.30
N THR A 84 -1.90 -0.57 23.22
CA THR A 84 -3.35 -0.37 23.34
C THR A 84 -4.04 -1.55 24.02
N THR A 85 -3.59 -2.78 23.76
CA THR A 85 -4.11 -4.01 24.42
C THR A 85 -3.96 -4.00 25.95
N ARG A 86 -3.09 -3.13 26.50
CA ARG A 86 -2.88 -2.98 27.95
C ARG A 86 -3.81 -1.97 28.61
N LEU A 87 -4.58 -1.20 27.84
CA LEU A 87 -5.44 -0.13 28.34
C LEU A 87 -6.84 -0.63 28.75
N GLN A 88 -6.97 -1.88 29.23
CA GLN A 88 -8.26 -2.50 29.55
C GLN A 88 -9.09 -1.72 30.57
#